data_AF-A0A374EWU3-F1
#
_entry.id   AF-A0A374EWU3-F1
#
_cell.length_a   1.000
_cell.length_b   1.000
_cell.length_c   1.000
_cell.angle_alpha   90.00
_cell.angle_beta   90.00
_cell.angle_gamma   90.00
#
_symmetry.space_group_name_H-M   'P 1'
#
loop_
_entity.id
_entity.type
_entity.pdbx_description
1 polymer ?
#
loop_
_entity_poly.entity_id
_entity_poly.type
_entity_poly.pdbx_seq_one_letter_code
_entity_poly.pdbx_strand_id
1 'polypeptide(L)'
;MSEYNEQRAAFDKAVKTFDGNNSFAAARTLLLSGEKTVSFNRKIIEKNIDSSWLTEIEKALPHLDTVIRNPRNTIKEVEEIVPIAMSRKITVESIKHLGQHTDLIQDIDKKTGKITPSKILNIHKEETLDTYENRFVNTLIDRLYIFINIRYNKLVQTAEAQEAYSFNYDTVADSGDGRKVNISFKIETVDSLAGGSKDTDVWARLERVKKAIEGYKGSVLCTTLGNAFIRPPVMRTNAITKNVDLMACLTLWQFIESYDKAGYEVNVSDTAQRPDDSYIEDIYGLTAMNYMLFRSYTHGADKSEELKTIKSKTLAPKVVRRFDKQTSDKYDVIVGEGEESSASKTDMGMTAEEAGTLRQSLTV
;
A
#
# COMPACT_ATOMS: atom_id res chain seq x y z
N MET A 1 -10.50 -5.30 37.98
CA MET A 1 -11.03 -6.17 36.91
C MET A 1 -11.16 -5.31 35.66
N SER A 2 -10.85 -5.85 34.48
CA SER A 2 -11.02 -5.09 33.23
C SER A 2 -12.51 -4.80 33.00
N GLU A 3 -12.86 -3.66 32.40
CA GLU A 3 -14.23 -3.27 32.05
C GLU A 3 -14.98 -4.38 31.28
N TYR A 4 -14.25 -5.15 30.45
CA TYR A 4 -14.77 -6.31 29.73
C TYR A 4 -15.26 -7.45 30.64
N ASN A 5 -14.66 -7.64 31.81
CA ASN A 5 -15.09 -8.68 32.75
C ASN A 5 -16.41 -8.30 33.44
N GLU A 6 -16.64 -7.02 33.68
CA GLU A 6 -17.92 -6.53 34.24
C GLU A 6 -19.05 -6.68 33.21
N GLN A 7 -18.77 -6.36 31.94
CA GLN A 7 -19.73 -6.57 30.84
C GLN A 7 -20.08 -8.05 30.65
N ARG A 8 -19.09 -8.95 30.73
CA ARG A 8 -19.34 -10.40 30.69
C ARG A 8 -20.21 -10.87 31.85
N ALA A 9 -19.95 -10.42 33.06
CA ALA A 9 -20.77 -10.79 34.23
C ALA A 9 -22.23 -10.30 34.11
N ALA A 10 -22.44 -9.11 33.52
CA ALA A 10 -23.79 -8.61 33.22
C ALA A 10 -24.49 -9.47 32.16
N PHE A 11 -23.76 -9.90 31.13
CA PHE A 11 -24.26 -10.82 30.11
C PHE A 11 -24.67 -12.17 30.71
N ASP A 12 -23.81 -12.80 31.53
CA ASP A 12 -24.11 -14.07 32.21
C ASP A 12 -25.40 -13.98 33.03
N LYS A 13 -25.61 -12.85 33.71
CA LYS A 13 -26.83 -12.58 34.47
C LYS A 13 -28.06 -12.49 33.56
N ALA A 14 -27.93 -11.86 32.39
CA ALA A 14 -29.00 -11.77 31.41
C ALA A 14 -29.35 -13.16 30.86
N VAL A 15 -28.36 -13.97 30.47
CA VAL A 15 -28.58 -15.36 30.01
C VAL A 15 -29.28 -16.20 31.08
N LYS A 16 -28.81 -16.13 32.33
CA LYS A 16 -29.43 -16.85 33.45
C LYS A 16 -30.89 -16.49 33.70
N THR A 17 -31.31 -15.30 33.30
CA THR A 17 -32.73 -14.90 33.39
C THR A 17 -33.62 -15.74 32.46
N PHE A 18 -33.05 -16.33 31.40
CA PHE A 18 -33.76 -17.19 30.44
C PHE A 18 -33.62 -18.69 30.73
N ASP A 19 -32.79 -19.13 31.69
CA ASP A 19 -32.56 -20.56 32.00
C ASP A 19 -33.83 -21.30 32.45
N GLY A 20 -34.85 -20.58 32.94
CA GLY A 20 -36.17 -21.13 33.28
C GLY A 20 -37.21 -21.12 32.14
N ASN A 21 -36.86 -20.60 30.96
CA ASN A 21 -37.78 -20.50 29.84
C ASN A 21 -37.67 -21.75 28.94
N ASN A 22 -38.71 -22.56 28.92
CA ASN A 22 -38.78 -23.78 28.10
C ASN A 22 -38.51 -23.52 26.61
N SER A 23 -38.89 -22.35 26.08
CA SER A 23 -38.65 -21.99 24.67
C SER A 23 -37.17 -21.68 24.40
N PHE A 24 -36.48 -21.08 25.37
CA PHE A 24 -35.05 -20.81 25.32
C PHE A 24 -34.24 -22.09 25.46
N ALA A 25 -34.60 -22.95 26.41
CA ALA A 25 -33.99 -24.27 26.57
C ALA A 25 -34.16 -25.13 25.31
N ALA A 26 -35.34 -25.11 24.67
CA ALA A 26 -35.59 -25.81 23.41
C ALA A 26 -34.77 -25.22 22.25
N ALA A 27 -34.70 -23.90 22.12
CA ALA A 27 -33.88 -23.22 21.10
C ALA A 27 -32.39 -23.55 21.26
N ARG A 28 -31.87 -23.50 22.50
CA ARG A 28 -30.48 -23.84 22.81
C ARG A 28 -30.19 -25.31 22.51
N THR A 29 -31.09 -26.21 22.89
CA THR A 29 -30.95 -27.66 22.60
C THR A 29 -30.94 -27.93 21.10
N LEU A 30 -31.82 -27.28 20.33
CA LEU A 30 -31.87 -27.38 18.87
C LEU A 30 -30.53 -26.94 18.25
N LEU A 31 -30.02 -25.78 18.63
CA LEU A 31 -28.73 -25.26 18.12
C LEU A 31 -27.54 -26.14 18.54
N LEU A 32 -27.56 -26.72 19.74
CA LEU A 32 -26.53 -27.65 20.20
C LEU A 32 -26.55 -28.99 19.46
N SER A 33 -27.74 -29.44 19.05
CA SER A 33 -27.95 -30.69 18.30
C SER A 33 -27.59 -30.60 16.81
N GLY A 34 -27.52 -29.38 16.27
CA GLY A 34 -27.14 -29.12 14.89
C GLY A 34 -25.66 -29.39 14.61
N GLU A 35 -25.33 -29.63 13.34
CA GLU A 35 -23.95 -29.62 12.89
C GLU A 35 -23.37 -28.21 13.08
N LYS A 36 -22.17 -28.16 13.64
CA LYS A 36 -21.51 -26.90 14.02
C LYS A 36 -20.09 -26.87 13.52
N THR A 37 -19.74 -25.75 12.90
CA THR A 37 -18.37 -25.43 12.53
C THR A 37 -17.97 -24.18 13.28
N VAL A 38 -16.92 -24.29 14.09
CA VAL A 38 -16.36 -23.17 14.84
C VAL A 38 -14.89 -23.05 14.48
N SER A 39 -14.48 -21.86 14.05
CA SER A 39 -13.08 -21.55 13.81
C SER A 39 -12.73 -20.26 14.51
N PHE A 40 -11.58 -20.25 15.19
CA PHE A 40 -11.03 -19.04 15.80
C PHE A 40 -9.57 -18.94 15.43
N ASN A 41 -9.22 -17.85 14.77
CA ASN A 41 -7.89 -17.64 14.25
C ASN A 41 -7.34 -16.35 14.84
N ARG A 42 -6.08 -16.40 15.26
CA ARG A 42 -5.29 -15.25 15.64
C ARG A 42 -4.23 -15.03 14.57
N LYS A 43 -4.29 -13.87 13.93
CA LYS A 43 -3.35 -13.44 12.91
C LYS A 43 -2.48 -12.31 13.45
N ILE A 44 -1.17 -12.52 13.53
CA ILE A 44 -0.22 -11.42 13.76
C ILE A 44 0.37 -11.02 12.42
N ILE A 45 0.29 -9.73 12.10
CA ILE A 45 0.88 -9.11 10.92
C ILE A 45 2.04 -8.24 11.41
N GLU A 46 3.26 -8.71 11.20
CA GLU A 46 4.47 -7.97 11.49
C GLU A 46 5.03 -7.38 10.19
N LYS A 47 5.49 -6.13 10.26
CA LYS A 47 6.07 -5.47 9.09
C LYS A 47 7.52 -5.14 9.40
N ASN A 48 8.42 -5.89 8.78
CA ASN A 48 9.85 -5.73 8.97
C ASN A 48 10.42 -4.82 7.89
N ILE A 49 11.42 -4.02 8.23
CA ILE A 49 12.09 -3.17 7.24
C ILE A 49 12.86 -4.07 6.28
N ASP A 50 12.65 -3.91 4.98
CA ASP A 50 13.48 -4.55 3.98
C ASP A 50 14.89 -3.93 4.06
N SER A 51 15.88 -4.69 4.50
CA SER A 51 17.24 -4.18 4.69
C SER A 51 18.03 -4.07 3.38
N SER A 52 17.52 -4.63 2.28
CA SER A 52 18.25 -4.70 1.00
C SER A 52 18.49 -3.31 0.41
N TRP A 53 17.44 -2.47 0.34
CA TRP A 53 17.55 -1.13 -0.20
C TRP A 53 18.39 -0.19 0.67
N LEU A 54 18.33 -0.39 1.99
CA LEU A 54 19.15 0.37 2.92
C LEU A 54 20.64 0.06 2.71
N THR A 55 20.96 -1.22 2.52
CA THR A 55 22.33 -1.69 2.27
C THR A 55 22.89 -1.16 0.95
N GLU A 56 22.10 -1.14 -0.12
CA GLU A 56 22.54 -0.58 -1.41
C GLU A 56 22.78 0.93 -1.35
N ILE A 57 21.96 1.68 -0.60
CA ILE A 57 22.19 3.11 -0.39
C ILE A 57 23.46 3.34 0.44
N GLU A 58 23.65 2.61 1.54
CA GLU A 58 24.83 2.73 2.41
C GLU A 58 26.14 2.51 1.65
N LYS A 59 26.18 1.54 0.72
CA LYS A 59 27.34 1.31 -0.16
C LYS A 59 27.67 2.52 -1.04
N ALA A 60 26.66 3.26 -1.49
CA ALA A 60 26.83 4.40 -2.38
C ALA A 60 27.12 5.74 -1.66
N LEU A 61 26.82 5.85 -0.36
CA LEU A 61 27.02 7.09 0.41
C LEU A 61 28.46 7.63 0.37
N PRO A 62 29.53 6.82 0.54
CA PRO A 62 30.90 7.34 0.51
C PRO A 62 31.29 7.96 -0.84
N HIS A 63 30.83 7.35 -1.94
CA HIS A 63 31.04 7.86 -3.29
C HIS A 63 30.29 9.17 -3.51
N LEU A 64 29.04 9.24 -3.03
CA LEU A 64 28.23 10.44 -3.11
C LEU A 64 28.83 11.60 -2.31
N ASP A 65 29.31 11.34 -1.08
CA ASP A 65 30.01 12.33 -0.25
C ASP A 65 31.26 12.87 -0.95
N THR A 66 32.04 11.99 -1.59
CA THR A 66 33.26 12.37 -2.31
C THR A 66 32.98 13.33 -3.46
N VAL A 67 31.92 13.07 -4.24
CA VAL A 67 31.52 13.91 -5.37
C VAL A 67 30.94 15.26 -4.92
N ILE A 68 30.18 15.27 -3.82
CA ILE A 68 29.63 16.50 -3.26
C ILE A 68 30.72 17.41 -2.69
N ARG A 69 31.73 16.84 -2.03
CA ARG A 69 32.85 17.60 -1.47
C ARG A 69 33.80 18.14 -2.53
N ASN A 70 33.94 17.43 -3.65
CA ASN A 70 34.82 17.81 -4.76
C ASN A 70 34.03 17.98 -6.07
N PRO A 71 33.13 18.97 -6.15
CA PRO A 71 32.33 19.18 -7.34
C PRO A 71 33.20 19.67 -8.50
N ARG A 72 32.82 19.33 -9.73
CA ARG A 72 33.55 19.77 -10.93
C ARG A 72 33.22 21.23 -11.24
N ASN A 73 34.24 22.08 -11.31
CA ASN A 73 34.10 23.44 -11.82
C ASN A 73 34.42 23.48 -13.32
N THR A 74 33.65 24.22 -14.10
CA THR A 74 34.01 24.59 -15.46
C THR A 74 34.28 26.09 -15.50
N ILE A 75 35.37 26.49 -16.14
CA ILE A 75 35.69 27.89 -16.38
C ILE A 75 34.97 28.31 -17.67
N LYS A 76 34.06 29.28 -17.57
CA LYS A 76 33.44 29.93 -18.72
C LYS A 76 34.03 31.34 -18.88
N GLU A 77 34.33 31.72 -20.11
CA GLU A 77 34.65 33.10 -20.45
C GLU A 77 33.33 33.85 -20.66
N VAL A 78 33.06 34.82 -19.80
CA VAL A 78 31.86 35.67 -19.85
C VAL A 78 32.26 37.00 -20.47
N GLU A 79 31.54 37.37 -21.53
CA GLU A 79 31.71 38.64 -22.22
C GLU A 79 30.53 39.55 -21.91
N GLU A 80 30.77 40.70 -21.28
CA GLU A 80 29.73 41.66 -20.91
C GLU A 80 30.17 43.09 -21.21
N ILE A 81 29.25 43.91 -21.73
CA ILE A 81 29.50 45.34 -21.97
C ILE A 81 29.22 46.12 -20.67
N VAL A 82 30.27 46.49 -19.97
CA VAL A 82 30.20 47.21 -18.69
C VAL A 82 30.68 48.65 -18.84
N PRO A 83 30.24 49.60 -17.98
CA PRO A 83 30.84 50.92 -17.91
C PRO A 83 32.36 50.83 -17.74
N ILE A 84 33.12 51.73 -18.37
CA ILE A 84 34.60 51.66 -18.36
C ILE A 84 35.18 51.61 -16.93
N ALA A 85 34.52 52.28 -15.98
CA ALA A 85 34.90 52.30 -14.57
C ALA A 85 34.74 50.95 -13.85
N MET A 86 33.89 50.06 -14.36
CA MET A 86 33.62 48.73 -13.80
C MET A 86 34.43 47.63 -14.51
N SER A 87 35.09 47.95 -15.64
CA SER A 87 35.93 47.00 -16.34
C SER A 87 37.18 46.68 -15.54
N ARG A 88 37.43 45.38 -15.28
CA ARG A 88 38.63 44.93 -14.56
C ARG A 88 39.85 44.84 -15.47
N LYS A 89 39.66 44.49 -16.74
CA LYS A 89 40.76 44.28 -17.68
C LYS A 89 40.32 44.58 -19.12
N ILE A 90 41.14 45.36 -19.82
CA ILE A 90 40.95 45.67 -21.24
C ILE A 90 41.78 44.69 -22.06
N THR A 91 41.11 43.94 -22.94
CA THR A 91 41.76 42.98 -23.85
C THR A 91 41.80 43.51 -25.29
N VAL A 92 42.52 42.82 -26.18
CA VAL A 92 42.55 43.17 -27.61
C VAL A 92 41.16 43.01 -28.24
N GLU A 93 40.40 41.99 -27.84
CA GLU A 93 39.00 41.78 -28.23
C GLU A 93 38.14 42.99 -27.80
N SER A 94 38.34 43.48 -26.58
CA SER A 94 37.64 44.64 -26.04
C SER A 94 37.83 45.90 -26.89
N ILE A 95 39.05 46.10 -27.39
CA ILE A 95 39.41 47.24 -28.24
C ILE A 95 38.81 47.06 -29.65
N LYS A 96 38.84 45.84 -30.21
CA LYS A 96 38.20 45.53 -31.50
C LYS A 96 36.69 45.79 -31.46
N HIS A 97 36.02 45.31 -30.41
CA HIS A 97 34.60 45.53 -30.19
C HIS A 97 34.29 47.03 -30.08
N LEU A 98 35.09 47.78 -29.31
CA LEU A 98 34.92 49.24 -29.21
C LEU A 98 35.09 49.95 -30.56
N GLY A 99 36.02 49.50 -31.41
CA GLY A 99 36.23 50.05 -32.75
C GLY A 99 35.07 49.75 -33.72
N GLN A 100 34.35 48.64 -33.51
CA GLN A 100 33.16 48.28 -34.27
C GLN A 100 31.90 49.00 -33.78
N HIS A 101 31.85 49.34 -32.49
CA HIS A 101 30.72 49.95 -31.80
C HIS A 101 31.05 51.38 -31.37
N THR A 102 31.11 52.29 -32.34
CA THR A 102 31.40 53.71 -32.12
C THR A 102 30.38 54.42 -31.23
N ASP A 103 29.18 53.86 -31.08
CA ASP A 103 28.13 54.30 -30.16
C ASP A 103 28.52 54.17 -28.68
N LEU A 104 29.50 53.32 -28.35
CA LEU A 104 30.01 53.16 -26.99
C LEU A 104 31.10 54.19 -26.63
N ILE A 105 31.52 55.03 -27.58
CA ILE A 105 32.54 56.06 -27.39
C ILE A 105 31.88 57.35 -26.90
N GLN A 106 32.36 57.88 -25.77
CA GLN A 106 31.81 59.11 -25.18
C GLN A 106 32.45 60.37 -25.75
N ASP A 107 33.79 60.38 -25.85
CA ASP A 107 34.53 61.55 -26.32
C ASP A 107 35.81 61.14 -27.06
N ILE A 108 36.20 61.98 -28.01
CA ILE A 108 37.43 61.84 -28.80
C ILE A 108 38.13 63.20 -28.81
N ASP A 109 39.26 63.28 -28.12
CA ASP A 109 40.11 64.47 -28.15
C ASP A 109 40.82 64.56 -29.51
N LYS A 110 40.35 65.47 -30.36
CA LYS A 110 40.84 65.68 -31.73
C LYS A 110 42.30 66.16 -31.80
N LYS A 111 42.88 66.68 -30.72
CA LYS A 111 44.28 67.16 -30.69
C LYS A 111 45.26 66.08 -30.24
N THR A 112 44.84 65.19 -29.36
CA THR A 112 45.70 64.13 -28.79
C THR A 112 45.39 62.73 -29.34
N GLY A 113 44.25 62.56 -30.03
CA GLY A 113 43.78 61.26 -30.51
C GLY A 113 43.28 60.34 -29.39
N LYS A 114 43.09 60.86 -28.17
CA LYS A 114 42.66 60.07 -27.01
C LYS A 114 41.16 59.79 -27.09
N ILE A 115 40.80 58.51 -27.02
CA ILE A 115 39.42 58.03 -27.05
C ILE A 115 38.97 57.68 -25.63
N THR A 116 37.84 58.22 -25.20
CA THR A 116 37.22 57.94 -23.90
C THR A 116 35.93 57.14 -24.12
N PRO A 117 35.91 55.82 -23.87
CA PRO A 117 34.70 55.02 -23.98
C PRO A 117 33.77 55.20 -22.77
N SER A 118 32.46 55.18 -23.01
CA SER A 118 31.44 55.12 -21.96
C SER A 118 31.31 53.71 -21.38
N LYS A 119 31.30 52.70 -22.27
CA LYS A 119 31.24 51.27 -21.93
C LYS A 119 32.26 50.49 -22.76
N ILE A 120 32.67 49.34 -22.26
CA ILE A 120 33.65 48.48 -22.91
C ILE A 120 33.29 47.01 -22.70
N LEU A 121 33.60 46.17 -23.68
CA LEU A 121 33.49 44.73 -23.55
C LEU A 121 34.51 44.24 -22.51
N ASN A 122 34.02 43.70 -21.41
CA ASN A 122 34.80 43.07 -20.35
C ASN A 122 34.71 41.55 -20.53
N ILE A 123 35.86 40.91 -20.65
CA ILE A 123 35.98 39.46 -20.80
C ILE A 123 36.65 38.94 -19.53
N HIS A 124 35.93 38.19 -18.73
CA HIS A 124 36.46 37.58 -17.52
C HIS A 124 36.09 36.10 -17.42
N LYS A 125 36.91 35.36 -16.68
CA LYS A 125 36.71 33.94 -16.43
C LYS A 125 35.88 33.78 -15.17
N GLU A 126 34.73 33.15 -15.30
CA GLU A 126 33.90 32.74 -14.16
C GLU A 126 33.94 31.22 -14.02
N GLU A 127 34.16 30.75 -12.79
CA GLU A 127 33.99 29.35 -12.46
C GLU A 127 32.51 29.08 -12.20
N THR A 128 31.96 28.09 -12.91
CA THR A 128 30.60 27.64 -12.70
C THR A 128 30.57 26.18 -12.25
N LEU A 129 29.74 25.93 -11.24
CA LEU A 129 29.36 24.59 -10.79
C LEU A 129 28.29 23.96 -11.69
N ASP A 130 27.77 24.71 -12.66
CA ASP A 130 26.67 24.32 -13.53
C ASP A 130 27.12 23.37 -14.67
N THR A 131 27.64 22.21 -14.29
CA THR A 131 28.04 21.13 -15.20
C THR A 131 26.97 20.05 -15.26
N TYR A 132 26.95 19.27 -16.35
CA TYR A 132 25.98 18.18 -16.49
C TYR A 132 26.11 17.16 -15.36
N GLU A 133 27.34 16.79 -14.99
CA GLU A 133 27.63 15.83 -13.91
C GLU A 133 27.15 16.34 -12.55
N ASN A 134 27.38 17.62 -12.26
CA ASN A 134 26.91 18.20 -11.01
C ASN A 134 25.38 18.32 -10.97
N ARG A 135 24.73 18.67 -12.09
CA ARG A 135 23.27 18.61 -12.21
C ARG A 135 22.74 17.19 -12.04
N PHE A 136 23.43 16.19 -12.58
CA PHE A 136 23.09 14.78 -12.41
C PHE A 136 23.13 14.41 -10.91
N VAL A 137 24.21 14.73 -10.21
CA VAL A 137 24.36 14.46 -8.77
C VAL A 137 23.30 15.20 -7.96
N ASN A 138 23.02 16.47 -8.28
CA ASN A 138 21.95 17.23 -7.64
C ASN A 138 20.58 16.56 -7.82
N THR A 139 20.29 16.10 -9.04
CA THR A 139 19.03 15.39 -9.35
C THR A 139 18.95 14.04 -8.60
N LEU A 140 20.07 13.32 -8.51
CA LEU A 140 20.16 12.06 -7.76
C LEU A 140 19.88 12.27 -6.27
N ILE A 141 20.50 13.29 -5.66
CA ILE A 141 20.30 13.62 -4.24
C ILE A 141 18.84 13.97 -3.97
N ASP A 142 18.21 14.77 -4.83
CA ASP A 142 16.80 15.13 -4.64
C ASP A 142 15.87 13.91 -4.75
N ARG A 143 16.10 13.05 -5.75
CA ARG A 143 15.34 11.79 -5.89
C ARG A 143 15.57 10.84 -4.73
N LEU A 144 16.81 10.71 -4.26
CA LEU A 144 17.18 9.89 -3.12
C LEU A 144 16.52 10.41 -1.83
N TYR A 145 16.49 11.74 -1.63
CA TYR A 145 15.79 12.37 -0.52
C TYR A 145 14.29 12.05 -0.53
N ILE A 146 13.64 12.15 -1.69
CA ILE A 146 12.22 11.78 -1.84
C ILE A 146 12.02 10.28 -1.56
N PHE A 147 12.88 9.43 -2.15
CA PHE A 147 12.83 7.99 -2.02
C PHE A 147 12.86 7.53 -0.55
N ILE A 148 13.77 8.11 0.24
CA ILE A 148 13.91 7.78 1.66
C ILE A 148 12.77 8.36 2.49
N ASN A 149 12.40 9.62 2.30
CA ASN A 149 11.36 10.22 3.13
C ASN A 149 9.99 9.56 2.94
N ILE A 150 9.64 9.17 1.71
CA ILE A 150 8.40 8.41 1.45
C ILE A 150 8.42 7.09 2.23
N ARG A 151 9.54 6.36 2.21
CA ARG A 151 9.66 5.06 2.88
C ARG A 151 9.75 5.20 4.40
N TYR A 152 10.50 6.16 4.89
CA TYR A 152 10.60 6.49 6.31
C TYR A 152 9.23 6.80 6.90
N ASN A 153 8.46 7.69 6.25
CA ASN A 153 7.13 8.06 6.74
C ASN A 153 6.17 6.87 6.73
N LYS A 154 6.22 6.02 5.69
CA LYS A 154 5.43 4.78 5.64
C LYS A 154 5.83 3.81 6.76
N LEU A 155 7.13 3.64 7.02
CA LEU A 155 7.62 2.78 8.09
C LEU A 155 7.19 3.28 9.46
N VAL A 156 7.25 4.59 9.72
CA VAL A 156 6.78 5.18 10.98
C VAL A 156 5.28 4.92 11.20
N GLN A 157 4.45 5.08 10.17
CA GLN A 157 3.00 4.82 10.25
C GLN A 157 2.66 3.34 10.40
N THR A 158 3.57 2.44 10.02
CA THR A 158 3.29 1.01 9.92
C THR A 158 4.20 0.16 10.80
N ALA A 159 4.94 0.78 11.73
CA ALA A 159 5.88 0.12 12.62
C ALA A 159 5.20 -0.75 13.69
N GLU A 160 3.92 -0.48 13.96
CA GLU A 160 3.14 -1.28 14.90
C GLU A 160 2.71 -2.58 14.21
N ALA A 161 3.09 -3.70 14.82
CA ALA A 161 2.53 -4.99 14.45
C ALA A 161 1.01 -4.93 14.63
N GLN A 162 0.26 -5.60 13.77
CA GLN A 162 -1.19 -5.67 13.89
C GLN A 162 -1.56 -7.06 14.38
N GLU A 163 -2.46 -7.11 15.35
CA GLU A 163 -3.05 -8.35 15.82
C GLU A 163 -4.51 -8.38 15.39
N ALA A 164 -4.91 -9.42 14.67
CA ALA A 164 -6.26 -9.60 14.21
C ALA A 164 -6.82 -10.91 14.74
N TYR A 165 -8.03 -10.88 15.27
CA TYR A 165 -8.79 -12.09 15.62
C TYR A 165 -9.94 -12.27 14.65
N SER A 166 -10.14 -13.51 14.21
CA SER A 166 -11.26 -13.90 13.36
C SER A 166 -11.99 -15.07 14.00
N PHE A 167 -13.26 -14.87 14.33
CA PHE A 167 -14.16 -15.91 14.80
C PHE A 167 -15.22 -16.17 13.72
N ASN A 168 -15.36 -17.43 13.31
CA ASN A 168 -16.46 -17.88 12.46
C ASN A 168 -17.25 -18.96 13.18
N TYR A 169 -18.56 -18.81 13.13
CA TYR A 169 -19.51 -19.76 13.67
C TYR A 169 -20.60 -20.03 12.64
N ASP A 170 -20.75 -21.30 12.29
CA ASP A 170 -21.80 -21.80 11.40
C ASP A 170 -22.53 -22.94 12.08
N THR A 171 -23.87 -22.86 12.12
CA THR A 171 -24.72 -23.94 12.63
C THR A 171 -25.87 -24.22 11.69
N VAL A 172 -26.08 -25.51 11.43
CA VAL A 172 -27.23 -26.04 10.70
C VAL A 172 -27.98 -26.99 11.61
N ALA A 173 -29.21 -26.63 11.96
CA ALA A 173 -30.08 -27.44 12.79
C ALA A 173 -31.37 -27.76 12.03
N ASP A 174 -31.81 -29.02 12.12
CA ASP A 174 -33.09 -29.48 11.60
C ASP A 174 -33.93 -29.95 12.80
N SER A 175 -35.10 -29.34 12.98
CA SER A 175 -36.01 -29.70 14.07
C SER A 175 -36.83 -30.96 13.76
N GLY A 176 -36.64 -31.60 12.60
CA GLY A 176 -37.29 -32.86 12.21
C GLY A 176 -38.75 -32.72 11.77
N ASP A 177 -39.36 -31.56 12.02
CA ASP A 177 -40.70 -31.16 11.58
C ASP A 177 -40.68 -30.35 10.26
N GLY A 178 -39.56 -30.43 9.54
CA GLY A 178 -39.31 -29.66 8.31
C GLY A 178 -38.72 -28.26 8.54
N ARG A 179 -38.51 -27.85 9.80
CA ARG A 179 -37.88 -26.56 10.11
C ARG A 179 -36.37 -26.70 10.09
N LYS A 180 -35.75 -26.08 9.08
CA LYS A 180 -34.30 -25.94 8.96
C LYS A 180 -33.88 -24.55 9.40
N VAL A 181 -32.93 -24.49 10.31
CA VAL A 181 -32.32 -23.25 10.81
C VAL A 181 -30.86 -23.25 10.37
N ASN A 182 -30.45 -22.19 9.70
CA ASN A 182 -29.05 -21.93 9.39
C ASN A 182 -28.68 -20.58 10.01
N ILE A 183 -27.66 -20.57 10.85
CA ILE A 183 -27.13 -19.33 11.43
C ILE A 183 -25.62 -19.32 11.20
N SER A 184 -25.16 -18.27 10.52
CA SER A 184 -23.76 -17.98 10.26
C SER A 184 -23.44 -16.58 10.77
N PHE A 185 -22.36 -16.43 11.53
CA PHE A 185 -21.83 -15.10 11.82
C PHE A 185 -20.30 -15.12 11.92
N LYS A 186 -19.73 -13.97 11.56
CA LYS A 186 -18.29 -13.73 11.48
C LYS A 186 -17.96 -12.48 12.26
N ILE A 187 -17.02 -12.59 13.19
CA ILE A 187 -16.51 -11.46 13.98
C ILE A 187 -15.03 -11.30 13.65
N GLU A 188 -14.63 -10.11 13.24
CA GLU A 188 -13.25 -9.77 12.96
C GLU A 188 -12.86 -8.53 13.74
N THR A 189 -11.73 -8.61 14.45
CA THR A 189 -11.14 -7.46 15.13
C THR A 189 -9.72 -7.26 14.60
N VAL A 190 -9.27 -6.01 14.61
CA VAL A 190 -7.88 -5.63 14.31
C VAL A 190 -7.49 -4.62 15.37
N ASP A 191 -6.40 -4.91 16.07
CA ASP A 191 -5.82 -4.04 17.08
C ASP A 191 -4.33 -3.80 16.79
N SER A 192 -3.79 -2.70 17.29
CA SER A 192 -2.36 -2.44 17.21
C SER A 192 -1.63 -3.13 18.35
N LEU A 193 -0.66 -3.96 18.00
CA LEU A 193 0.18 -4.67 18.96
C LEU A 193 1.38 -3.79 19.31
N ALA A 194 1.30 -3.14 20.48
CA ALA A 194 2.41 -2.37 21.03
C ALA A 194 3.60 -3.30 21.31
N GLY A 195 4.72 -3.07 20.61
CA GLY A 195 5.94 -3.85 20.80
C GLY A 195 6.37 -4.71 19.62
N GLY A 196 5.79 -4.53 18.42
CA GLY A 196 6.35 -5.09 17.19
C GLY A 196 7.86 -4.83 17.11
N SER A 197 8.62 -5.82 16.65
CA SER A 197 10.09 -5.82 16.68
C SER A 197 10.65 -4.61 15.93
N LYS A 198 10.89 -3.52 16.67
CA LYS A 198 11.80 -2.47 16.23
C LYS A 198 13.17 -3.12 16.29
N ASP A 199 13.59 -3.67 15.15
CA ASP A 199 14.99 -4.02 14.98
C ASP A 199 15.79 -2.71 15.12
N THR A 200 16.25 -2.48 16.35
CA THR A 200 16.82 -1.21 16.79
C THR A 200 18.04 -0.86 15.94
N ASP A 201 18.75 -1.87 15.44
CA ASP A 201 19.90 -1.68 14.55
C ASP A 201 19.48 -1.15 13.18
N VAL A 202 18.46 -1.76 12.55
CA VAL A 202 17.99 -1.34 11.22
C VAL A 202 17.38 0.07 11.28
N TRP A 203 16.67 0.41 12.35
CA TRP A 203 16.17 1.76 12.57
C TRP A 203 17.31 2.79 12.75
N ALA A 204 18.33 2.46 13.55
CA ALA A 204 19.48 3.33 13.73
C ALA A 204 20.26 3.56 12.42
N ARG A 205 20.40 2.51 11.60
CA ARG A 205 20.98 2.59 10.24
C ARG A 205 20.14 3.49 9.34
N LEU A 206 18.82 3.29 9.30
CA LEU A 206 17.90 4.11 8.52
C LEU A 206 17.99 5.60 8.90
N GLU A 207 18.02 5.90 10.19
CA GLU A 207 18.11 7.27 10.70
C GLU A 207 19.46 7.93 10.34
N ARG A 208 20.55 7.17 10.39
CA ARG A 208 21.88 7.62 9.94
C ARG A 208 21.89 7.96 8.44
N VAL A 209 21.33 7.09 7.61
CA VAL A 209 21.23 7.29 6.16
C VAL A 209 20.36 8.51 5.84
N LYS A 210 19.20 8.65 6.49
CA LYS A 210 18.32 9.82 6.34
C LYS A 210 19.05 11.12 6.67
N LYS A 211 19.75 11.16 7.80
CA LYS A 211 20.53 12.33 8.24
C LYS A 211 21.65 12.68 7.27
N ALA A 212 22.35 11.69 6.71
CA ALA A 212 23.38 11.92 5.71
C ALA A 212 22.82 12.61 4.45
N ILE A 213 21.68 12.12 3.95
CA ILE A 213 21.05 12.64 2.73
C ILE A 213 20.42 14.01 2.94
N GLU A 214 19.84 14.27 4.12
CA GLU A 214 19.45 15.62 4.54
C GLU A 214 20.64 16.59 4.54
N GLY A 215 21.80 16.13 5.03
CA GLY A 215 23.06 16.89 4.96
C GLY A 215 23.50 17.18 3.52
N TYR A 216 23.40 16.20 2.61
CA TYR A 216 23.74 16.38 1.20
C TYR A 216 22.85 17.40 0.49
N LYS A 217 21.54 17.40 0.79
CA LYS A 217 20.61 18.40 0.23
C LYS A 217 20.94 19.83 0.69
N GLY A 218 21.51 19.97 1.89
CA GLY A 218 22.03 21.23 2.43
C GLY A 218 23.44 21.61 1.97
N SER A 219 24.10 20.79 1.13
CA SER A 219 25.46 21.06 0.67
C SER A 219 25.56 22.30 -0.24
N VAL A 220 26.76 22.88 -0.36
CA VAL A 220 27.05 24.02 -1.25
C VAL A 220 26.68 23.68 -2.69
N LEU A 221 26.95 22.45 -3.13
CA LEU A 221 26.62 21.98 -4.48
C LEU A 221 25.11 22.08 -4.76
N CYS A 222 24.29 21.46 -3.91
CA CYS A 222 22.83 21.41 -4.08
C CYS A 222 22.20 22.80 -3.91
N THR A 223 22.66 23.57 -2.93
CA THR A 223 22.13 24.93 -2.68
C THR A 223 22.48 25.92 -3.80
N THR A 224 23.67 25.81 -4.40
CA THR A 224 24.10 26.67 -5.52
C THR A 224 23.38 26.31 -6.82
N LEU A 225 23.18 25.02 -7.10
CA LEU A 225 22.47 24.56 -8.29
C LEU A 225 20.95 24.72 -8.18
N GLY A 226 20.41 24.68 -6.96
CA GLY A 226 18.97 24.77 -6.70
C GLY A 226 18.18 23.76 -7.55
N ASN A 227 17.28 24.28 -8.39
CA ASN A 227 16.41 23.48 -9.26
C ASN A 227 17.03 23.13 -10.62
N ALA A 228 18.35 23.28 -10.78
CA ALA A 228 19.06 22.85 -11.97
C ALA A 228 19.18 21.32 -12.00
N PHE A 229 18.16 20.68 -12.55
CA PHE A 229 18.07 19.22 -12.68
C PHE A 229 18.29 18.76 -14.11
N ILE A 230 18.78 17.53 -14.27
CA ILE A 230 18.81 16.85 -15.56
C ILE A 230 17.43 16.25 -15.88
N ARG A 231 17.14 16.12 -17.17
CA ARG A 231 16.00 15.32 -17.64
C ARG A 231 16.45 13.87 -17.85
N PRO A 232 15.78 12.87 -17.26
CA PRO A 232 16.06 11.48 -17.56
C PRO A 232 15.81 11.15 -19.05
N PRO A 233 16.47 10.12 -19.62
CA PRO A 233 17.43 9.22 -18.96
C PRO A 233 18.82 9.87 -18.75
N VAL A 234 19.56 9.37 -17.76
CA VAL A 234 20.93 9.85 -17.48
C VAL A 234 21.86 9.50 -18.65
N MET A 235 22.50 10.51 -19.22
CA MET A 235 23.47 10.33 -20.29
C MET A 235 24.80 9.80 -19.73
N ARG A 236 25.34 8.74 -20.32
CA ARG A 236 26.65 8.19 -19.94
C ARG A 236 27.78 9.01 -20.57
N THR A 237 28.10 10.15 -19.98
CA THR A 237 29.22 10.98 -20.43
C THR A 237 30.58 10.32 -20.10
N ASN A 238 31.66 10.76 -20.77
CA ASN A 238 33.03 10.33 -20.45
C ASN A 238 33.39 10.64 -18.99
N ALA A 239 32.87 11.75 -18.47
CA ALA A 239 33.10 12.22 -17.12
C ALA A 239 32.44 11.31 -16.07
N ILE A 240 31.25 10.77 -16.37
CA ILE A 240 30.56 9.77 -15.54
C ILE A 240 31.25 8.41 -15.67
N THR A 241 31.50 7.94 -16.89
CA THR A 241 32.00 6.57 -17.14
C THR A 241 33.42 6.31 -16.63
N LYS A 242 34.29 7.33 -16.59
CA LYS A 242 35.69 7.18 -16.14
C LYS A 242 35.89 7.41 -14.64
N ASN A 243 34.95 8.08 -13.96
CA ASN A 243 35.06 8.35 -12.54
C ASN A 243 34.31 7.27 -11.74
N VAL A 244 35.01 6.59 -10.84
CA VAL A 244 34.46 5.51 -10.02
C VAL A 244 33.29 5.98 -9.16
N ASP A 245 33.38 7.17 -8.57
CA ASP A 245 32.35 7.73 -7.70
C ASP A 245 31.09 8.12 -8.49
N LEU A 246 31.25 8.71 -9.67
CA LEU A 246 30.12 9.03 -10.56
C LEU A 246 29.47 7.77 -11.14
N MET A 247 30.25 6.71 -11.40
CA MET A 247 29.71 5.40 -11.78
C MET A 247 28.89 4.77 -10.65
N ALA A 248 29.35 4.86 -9.40
CA ALA A 248 28.59 4.41 -8.24
C ALA A 248 27.28 5.22 -8.07
N CYS A 249 27.33 6.54 -8.29
CA CYS A 249 26.14 7.39 -8.32
C CYS A 249 25.16 6.98 -9.44
N LEU A 250 25.66 6.63 -10.63
CA LEU A 250 24.82 6.14 -11.73
C LEU A 250 24.17 4.79 -11.39
N THR A 251 24.90 3.91 -10.70
CA THR A 251 24.38 2.62 -10.24
C THR A 251 23.28 2.83 -9.20
N LEU A 252 23.50 3.74 -8.24
CA LEU A 252 22.48 4.13 -7.26
C LEU A 252 21.23 4.73 -7.93
N TRP A 253 21.41 5.56 -8.96
CA TRP A 253 20.30 6.09 -9.75
C TRP A 253 19.46 4.96 -10.35
N GLN A 254 20.10 4.01 -11.04
CA GLN A 254 19.42 2.88 -11.67
C GLN A 254 18.70 2.00 -10.64
N PHE A 255 19.32 1.81 -9.47
CA PHE A 255 18.70 1.13 -8.35
C PHE A 255 17.40 1.84 -7.92
N ILE A 256 17.45 3.15 -7.64
CA ILE A 256 16.27 3.92 -7.22
C ILE A 256 15.15 3.88 -8.28
N GLU A 257 15.51 3.97 -9.56
CA GLU A 257 14.55 4.00 -10.66
C GLU A 257 13.90 2.63 -10.92
N SER A 258 14.62 1.53 -10.68
CA SER A 258 14.11 0.16 -10.83
C SER A 258 13.43 -0.39 -9.58
N TYR A 259 13.55 0.29 -8.43
CA TYR A 259 13.04 -0.21 -7.15
C TYR A 259 11.53 0.05 -6.98
N ASP A 260 10.74 -1.00 -7.19
CA ASP A 260 9.26 -0.99 -7.15
C ASP A 260 8.67 -1.41 -5.79
N LYS A 261 9.48 -1.98 -4.90
CA LYS A 261 9.02 -2.48 -3.61
C LYS A 261 8.67 -1.37 -2.62
N ALA A 262 7.76 -1.69 -1.70
CA ALA A 262 7.32 -0.77 -0.64
C ALA A 262 8.42 -0.45 0.39
N GLY A 263 9.49 -1.27 0.47
CA GLY A 263 10.60 -1.10 1.41
C GLY A 263 10.40 -1.78 2.77
N TYR A 264 9.36 -2.61 2.90
CA TYR A 264 9.10 -3.46 4.05
C TYR A 264 8.58 -4.82 3.60
N GLU A 265 8.84 -5.84 4.41
CA GLU A 265 8.33 -7.20 4.28
C GLU A 265 7.18 -7.40 5.26
N VAL A 266 6.13 -8.09 4.85
CA VAL A 266 4.96 -8.39 5.69
C VAL A 266 5.03 -9.86 6.09
N ASN A 267 5.31 -10.12 7.35
CA ASN A 267 5.24 -11.44 7.95
C ASN A 267 3.86 -11.65 8.55
N VAL A 268 3.14 -12.64 8.04
CA VAL A 268 1.82 -13.01 8.54
C VAL A 268 1.96 -14.35 9.23
N SER A 269 1.73 -14.37 10.53
CA SER A 269 1.53 -15.61 11.28
C SER A 269 0.05 -15.80 11.52
N ASP A 270 -0.51 -16.91 11.04
CA ASP A 270 -1.91 -17.28 11.23
C ASP A 270 -1.96 -18.52 12.11
N THR A 271 -2.52 -18.38 13.30
CA THR A 271 -2.59 -19.44 14.31
C THR A 271 -4.04 -19.78 14.57
N ALA A 272 -4.43 -21.00 14.22
CA ALA A 272 -5.69 -21.57 14.66
C ALA A 272 -5.65 -21.78 16.18
N GLN A 273 -6.59 -21.18 16.88
CA GLN A 273 -6.72 -21.25 18.33
C GLN A 273 -7.99 -22.00 18.69
N ARG A 274 -7.91 -22.82 19.74
CA ARG A 274 -9.11 -23.39 20.35
C ARG A 274 -9.75 -22.30 21.23
N PRO A 275 -10.99 -21.89 20.98
CA PRO A 275 -11.70 -20.97 21.87
C PRO A 275 -11.90 -21.60 23.23
N ASP A 276 -11.95 -20.78 24.28
CA ASP A 276 -12.34 -21.25 25.61
C ASP A 276 -13.76 -21.81 25.57
N ASP A 277 -13.98 -22.96 26.24
CA ASP A 277 -15.28 -23.63 26.26
C ASP A 277 -16.37 -22.69 26.79
N SER A 278 -16.04 -21.82 27.77
CA SER A 278 -16.94 -20.80 28.30
C SER A 278 -17.37 -19.75 27.25
N TYR A 279 -16.48 -19.35 26.35
CA TYR A 279 -16.81 -18.40 25.28
C TYR A 279 -17.77 -19.03 24.26
N ILE A 280 -17.58 -20.33 23.96
CA ILE A 280 -18.48 -21.08 23.09
C ILE A 280 -19.87 -21.22 23.71
N GLU A 281 -19.95 -21.45 25.02
CA GLU A 281 -21.24 -21.47 25.73
C GLU A 281 -21.97 -20.12 25.68
N ASP A 282 -21.24 -19.02 25.86
CA ASP A 282 -21.77 -17.66 25.77
C ASP A 282 -22.32 -17.37 24.36
N ILE A 283 -21.58 -17.78 23.33
CA ILE A 283 -22.00 -17.72 21.92
C ILE A 283 -23.29 -18.52 21.68
N TYR A 284 -23.44 -19.71 22.25
CA TYR A 284 -24.68 -20.47 22.14
C TYR A 284 -25.86 -19.75 22.79
N GLY A 285 -25.64 -19.13 23.96
CA GLY A 285 -26.64 -18.29 24.62
C GLY A 285 -27.09 -17.14 23.71
N LEU A 286 -26.14 -16.39 23.15
CA LEU A 286 -26.42 -15.29 22.23
C LEU A 286 -27.14 -15.74 20.96
N THR A 287 -26.72 -16.85 20.38
CA THR A 287 -27.31 -17.39 19.15
C THR A 287 -28.75 -17.85 19.41
N ALA A 288 -29.01 -18.49 20.55
CA ALA A 288 -30.34 -18.89 20.95
C ALA A 288 -31.26 -17.69 21.20
N MET A 289 -30.76 -16.63 21.86
CA MET A 289 -31.51 -15.39 22.04
C MET A 289 -31.85 -14.71 20.71
N ASN A 290 -30.87 -14.57 19.81
CA ASN A 290 -31.08 -14.01 18.48
C ASN A 290 -32.09 -14.83 17.68
N TYR A 291 -32.01 -16.16 17.74
CA TYR A 291 -32.97 -17.03 17.11
C TYR A 291 -34.40 -16.85 17.65
N MET A 292 -34.56 -16.76 18.98
CA MET A 292 -35.87 -16.51 19.59
C MET A 292 -36.45 -15.15 19.21
N LEU A 293 -35.62 -14.11 19.20
CA LEU A 293 -36.02 -12.76 18.77
C LEU A 293 -36.42 -12.77 17.30
N PHE A 294 -35.62 -13.38 16.43
CA PHE A 294 -35.95 -13.55 15.02
C PHE A 294 -37.29 -14.30 14.85
N ARG A 295 -37.52 -15.33 15.67
CA ARG A 295 -38.78 -16.08 15.65
C ARG A 295 -39.98 -15.24 16.08
N SER A 296 -39.84 -14.34 17.06
CA SER A 296 -40.96 -13.47 17.45
C SER A 296 -41.39 -12.52 16.33
N TYR A 297 -40.44 -12.04 15.50
CA TYR A 297 -40.75 -11.20 14.34
C TYR A 297 -41.29 -11.98 13.13
N THR A 298 -41.02 -13.28 13.04
CA THR A 298 -41.44 -14.11 11.90
C THR A 298 -42.69 -14.97 12.19
N HIS A 299 -43.04 -15.19 13.45
CA HIS A 299 -44.27 -15.89 13.88
C HIS A 299 -45.32 -14.95 14.52
N GLY A 300 -45.02 -13.67 14.69
CA GLY A 300 -45.98 -12.67 15.17
C GLY A 300 -47.10 -12.39 14.16
N ALA A 301 -48.27 -11.96 14.64
CA ALA A 301 -49.45 -11.67 13.81
C ALA A 301 -49.31 -10.39 12.96
N ASP A 302 -48.40 -9.50 13.31
CA ASP A 302 -48.14 -8.26 12.59
C ASP A 302 -47.18 -8.51 11.43
N LYS A 303 -47.76 -8.67 10.23
CA LYS A 303 -46.99 -8.77 9.00
C LYS A 303 -46.27 -7.45 8.76
N SER A 304 -44.95 -7.50 8.62
CA SER A 304 -44.14 -6.36 8.22
C SER A 304 -44.57 -5.86 6.83
N GLU A 305 -44.35 -4.56 6.58
CA GLU A 305 -44.65 -3.94 5.29
C GLU A 305 -43.83 -4.60 4.17
N GLU A 306 -44.53 -5.19 3.18
CA GLU A 306 -43.90 -5.84 2.03
C GLU A 306 -43.43 -4.78 1.02
N LEU A 307 -42.13 -4.49 1.00
CA LEU A 307 -41.56 -3.45 0.13
C LEU A 307 -41.48 -3.88 -1.35
N LYS A 308 -41.20 -5.15 -1.64
CA LYS A 308 -41.07 -5.69 -3.01
C LYS A 308 -41.17 -7.21 -3.02
N THR A 309 -42.08 -7.75 -3.82
CA THR A 309 -42.23 -9.21 -4.02
C THR A 309 -41.71 -9.62 -5.39
N ILE A 310 -40.61 -10.38 -5.43
CA ILE A 310 -40.05 -10.94 -6.66
C ILE A 310 -40.58 -12.37 -6.82
N LYS A 311 -41.45 -12.59 -7.80
CA LYS A 311 -41.91 -13.94 -8.16
C LYS A 311 -40.94 -14.54 -9.18
N SER A 312 -40.30 -15.66 -8.83
CA SER A 312 -39.53 -16.45 -9.81
C SER A 312 -40.48 -17.04 -10.86
N LYS A 313 -39.95 -17.35 -12.06
CA LYS A 313 -40.73 -18.08 -13.09
C LYS A 313 -41.27 -19.37 -12.50
N THR A 314 -42.52 -19.71 -12.83
CA THR A 314 -43.17 -20.96 -12.44
C THR A 314 -42.28 -22.15 -12.80
N LEU A 315 -41.61 -22.73 -11.81
CA LEU A 315 -40.89 -24.00 -11.95
C LEU A 315 -41.92 -25.11 -11.91
N ALA A 316 -42.14 -25.78 -13.04
CA ALA A 316 -42.87 -27.04 -13.06
C ALA A 316 -41.94 -28.12 -12.45
N PRO A 317 -42.29 -28.72 -11.30
CA PRO A 317 -41.47 -29.79 -10.73
C PRO A 317 -41.42 -30.95 -11.74
N LYS A 318 -40.23 -31.28 -12.23
CA LYS A 318 -40.04 -32.43 -13.11
C LYS A 318 -39.91 -33.66 -12.22
N VAL A 319 -40.81 -34.63 -12.41
CA VAL A 319 -40.66 -35.95 -11.76
C VAL A 319 -39.44 -36.64 -12.38
N VAL A 320 -38.33 -36.67 -11.66
CA VAL A 320 -37.10 -37.34 -12.09
C VAL A 320 -37.28 -38.84 -11.87
N ARG A 321 -37.68 -39.57 -12.92
CA ARG A 321 -37.64 -41.04 -12.92
C ARG A 321 -36.23 -41.51 -13.29
N ARG A 322 -35.25 -41.34 -12.39
CA ARG A 322 -33.96 -42.04 -12.42
C ARG A 322 -33.22 -41.78 -11.11
N PHE A 323 -32.85 -42.86 -10.42
CA PHE A 323 -31.86 -42.84 -9.34
C PHE A 323 -30.50 -42.52 -9.95
N ASP A 324 -30.15 -41.25 -10.08
CA ASP A 324 -28.75 -40.84 -10.23
C ASP A 324 -28.31 -40.12 -8.96
N LYS A 325 -27.32 -40.75 -8.34
CA LYS A 325 -26.82 -40.44 -7.00
C LYS A 325 -25.79 -39.34 -7.10
N GLN A 326 -26.20 -38.13 -7.48
CA GLN A 326 -25.48 -36.87 -7.23
C GLN A 326 -26.33 -35.70 -7.75
N THR A 327 -26.44 -34.64 -6.93
CA THR A 327 -27.25 -33.42 -7.13
C THR A 327 -28.78 -33.61 -7.15
N SER A 328 -29.34 -33.98 -6.00
CA SER A 328 -30.74 -33.65 -5.67
C SER A 328 -30.75 -32.22 -5.11
N ASP A 329 -31.23 -31.27 -5.90
CA ASP A 329 -31.57 -29.94 -5.41
C ASP A 329 -32.82 -30.02 -4.50
N LYS A 330 -32.91 -29.07 -3.58
CA LYS A 330 -33.71 -29.09 -2.33
C LYS A 330 -35.25 -29.14 -2.47
N TYR A 331 -35.80 -29.41 -3.65
CA TYR A 331 -37.24 -29.29 -3.94
C TYR A 331 -37.89 -30.50 -4.62
N ASP A 332 -37.19 -31.63 -4.79
CA ASP A 332 -37.77 -32.81 -5.44
C ASP A 332 -38.52 -33.73 -4.46
N VAL A 333 -39.73 -34.15 -4.84
CA VAL A 333 -40.54 -35.14 -4.10
C VAL A 333 -40.29 -36.53 -4.71
N ILE A 334 -39.72 -37.44 -3.91
CA ILE A 334 -39.43 -38.82 -4.31
C ILE A 334 -40.67 -39.68 -4.07
N VAL A 335 -41.28 -40.19 -5.14
CA VAL A 335 -42.33 -41.22 -5.07
C VAL A 335 -41.70 -42.56 -5.42
N GLY A 336 -41.68 -43.49 -4.47
CA GLY A 336 -41.23 -44.85 -4.71
C GLY A 336 -42.39 -45.70 -5.20
N GLU A 337 -42.23 -46.37 -6.34
CA GLU A 337 -43.16 -47.42 -6.74
C GLU A 337 -42.43 -48.50 -7.56
N GLY A 338 -42.67 -49.75 -7.15
CA GLY A 338 -43.05 -50.85 -8.03
C GLY A 338 -42.02 -51.35 -9.03
N GLU A 339 -41.61 -52.60 -8.84
CA GLU A 339 -40.91 -53.45 -9.80
C GLU A 339 -41.40 -53.27 -11.25
N GLU A 340 -40.48 -53.07 -12.20
CA GLU A 340 -40.30 -53.96 -13.35
C GLU A 340 -39.13 -53.55 -14.25
N SER A 341 -38.70 -54.53 -15.02
CA SER A 341 -37.38 -54.77 -15.56
C SER A 341 -37.04 -54.14 -16.92
N SER A 342 -35.72 -54.06 -17.15
CA SER A 342 -34.99 -54.38 -18.39
C SER A 342 -34.61 -53.27 -19.40
N ALA A 343 -33.28 -53.16 -19.54
CA ALA A 343 -32.48 -53.17 -20.77
C ALA A 343 -32.24 -51.90 -21.63
N SER A 344 -30.98 -51.42 -21.55
CA SER A 344 -30.03 -51.06 -22.65
C SER A 344 -30.39 -49.88 -23.58
N LYS A 345 -29.49 -49.04 -24.12
CA LYS A 345 -28.03 -49.05 -24.36
C LYS A 345 -27.65 -47.65 -24.95
N THR A 346 -26.42 -47.14 -24.67
CA THR A 346 -25.50 -46.30 -25.54
C THR A 346 -26.01 -44.97 -26.17
N ASP A 347 -25.27 -43.87 -26.37
CA ASP A 347 -23.85 -43.48 -26.25
C ASP A 347 -23.70 -41.94 -26.41
N MET A 348 -22.54 -41.41 -25.98
CA MET A 348 -21.79 -40.18 -26.38
C MET A 348 -22.40 -38.75 -26.42
N GLY A 349 -21.67 -37.81 -25.77
CA GLY A 349 -21.63 -36.39 -26.14
C GLY A 349 -21.11 -35.46 -25.03
N MET A 350 -19.82 -35.11 -25.08
CA MET A 350 -19.12 -34.17 -24.18
C MET A 350 -19.33 -32.69 -24.54
N THR A 351 -18.91 -31.83 -23.60
CA THR A 351 -18.54 -30.38 -23.68
C THR A 351 -19.67 -29.38 -23.52
N ALA A 352 -19.50 -28.17 -22.98
CA ALA A 352 -18.58 -27.53 -22.03
C ALA A 352 -19.11 -26.08 -21.87
N GLU A 353 -18.73 -25.40 -20.78
CA GLU A 353 -18.80 -23.95 -20.58
C GLU A 353 -20.19 -23.29 -20.42
N GLU A 354 -20.40 -22.66 -19.26
CA GLU A 354 -20.45 -21.20 -19.16
C GLU A 354 -20.40 -20.75 -17.70
N ALA A 355 -19.25 -20.19 -17.31
CA ALA A 355 -19.12 -19.31 -16.16
C ALA A 355 -19.53 -17.89 -16.61
N GLY A 356 -20.35 -17.21 -15.83
CA GLY A 356 -20.78 -15.85 -16.19
C GLY A 356 -21.59 -15.11 -15.13
N THR A 357 -20.85 -14.47 -14.20
CA THR A 357 -21.10 -13.10 -13.73
C THR A 357 -22.44 -12.76 -13.08
N LEU A 358 -22.43 -12.43 -11.78
CA LEU A 358 -23.26 -11.33 -11.25
C LEU A 358 -22.50 -10.58 -10.13
N ARG A 359 -21.83 -9.50 -10.52
CA ARG A 359 -21.60 -8.31 -9.68
C ARG A 359 -22.80 -7.39 -9.85
N GLN A 360 -23.44 -6.99 -8.76
CA GLN A 360 -24.06 -5.67 -8.51
C GLN A 360 -24.69 -5.72 -7.11
N SER A 361 -24.05 -5.10 -6.12
CA SER A 361 -24.36 -3.77 -5.61
C SER A 361 -25.71 -3.68 -4.89
N LEU A 362 -25.68 -3.37 -3.59
CA LEU A 362 -26.41 -2.22 -3.06
C LEU A 362 -25.91 -1.85 -1.67
N THR A 363 -25.42 -0.61 -1.61
CA THR A 363 -25.24 0.23 -0.45
C THR A 363 -26.58 0.45 0.24
N VAL A 364 -26.59 0.34 1.58
CA VAL A 364 -27.36 1.20 2.48
C VAL A 364 -26.40 1.70 3.53
#